data_AF-A0A8J2LFU9-F1
#
_entry.id   AF-A0A8J2LFU9-F1
#
_cell.length_a   1.000
_cell.length_b   1.000
_cell.length_c   1.000
_cell.angle_alpha   90.00
_cell.angle_beta   90.00
_cell.angle_gamma   90.00
#
_symmetry.space_group_name_H-M   'P 1'
#
loop_
_entity.id
_entity.type
_entity.pdbx_description
1 polymer ?
#
loop_
_entity_poly.entity_id
_entity_poly.type
_entity_poly.pdbx_seq_one_letter_code
_entity_poly.pdbx_strand_id
1 'polypeptide(L)'
;MISQKQLLLRKVKSIVGVGAGGVLAFGGIGLWTGNEKFFKQFVSPVLDRIDPEFSHRAAVSMARFGFIRAACDGDSPNLQIKIANMQLSNPVGLAAGFDKSAECVRGMAKIGLGWVEIGSVTPRPQEGNPKPRIFRLPEDNAVINRYGFNNDGKEIVRKRLQEFKQRDPNYTVGVNLGANKDSPDRIKDYCEGVEAFSDTADYFVINISSPNTPNLRDLQKSESLPELLQRVINTRNAQERNVPIFLKVAPDLKDEDIRSISKTVLKKESRVDGLIVSNTTISRNGLASNLKDQIGGLSGKPLEKTSTELVGKFYKEIQGQIPIIGVGGVWSGEDAYNKICAGASAVQMYTALVYNGPGVVTRIKKELSDLLKENGFQSVQQAVGSSHRRTDA
;
A
#
# COMPACT_ATOMS: atom_id res chain seq x y z
N MET A 1 29.94 35.81 47.26
CA MET A 1 29.98 34.34 47.36
C MET A 1 28.61 33.79 46.99
N ILE A 2 28.50 32.97 45.94
CA ILE A 2 27.25 32.28 45.60
C ILE A 2 26.97 31.25 46.69
N SER A 3 25.77 31.24 47.27
CA SER A 3 25.47 30.29 48.35
C SER A 3 25.47 28.85 47.81
N GLN A 4 25.84 27.87 48.65
CA GLN A 4 25.85 26.45 48.26
C GLN A 4 24.48 26.00 47.67
N LYS A 5 23.38 26.55 48.18
CA LYS A 5 22.01 26.31 47.67
C LYS A 5 21.84 26.82 46.24
N GLN A 6 22.36 28.01 45.91
CA GLN A 6 22.30 28.58 44.56
C GLN A 6 23.20 27.83 43.57
N LEU A 7 24.35 27.33 44.03
CA LEU A 7 25.24 26.49 43.22
C LEU A 7 24.58 25.14 42.89
N LEU A 8 23.91 24.52 43.88
CA LEU A 8 23.15 23.29 43.70
C LEU A 8 21.99 23.47 42.71
N LEU A 9 21.21 24.55 42.84
CA LEU A 9 20.12 24.88 41.90
C LEU A 9 20.63 25.11 40.47
N ARG A 10 21.79 25.75 40.29
CA ARG A 10 22.41 25.90 38.96
C ARG A 10 22.88 24.56 38.39
N LYS A 11 23.49 23.69 39.19
CA LYS A 11 23.89 22.34 38.76
C LYS A 11 22.68 21.49 38.37
N VAL A 12 21.61 21.51 39.17
CA VAL A 12 20.36 20.79 38.86
C VAL A 12 19.72 21.33 37.59
N LYS A 13 19.58 22.66 37.42
CA LYS A 13 19.06 23.26 36.18
C LYS A 13 19.92 22.92 34.95
N SER A 14 21.24 22.89 35.09
CA SER A 14 22.16 22.51 34.00
C SER A 14 22.04 21.05 33.63
N ILE A 15 21.94 20.15 34.61
CA ILE A 15 21.77 18.70 34.37
C ILE A 15 20.41 18.42 33.71
N VAL A 16 19.35 19.07 34.19
CA VAL A 16 18.01 18.98 33.58
C VAL A 16 18.01 19.56 32.18
N GLY A 17 18.67 20.69 31.94
CA GLY A 17 18.79 21.32 30.62
C GLY A 17 19.59 20.49 29.61
N VAL A 18 20.73 19.94 30.03
CA VAL A 18 21.56 19.05 29.19
C VAL A 18 20.86 17.71 28.95
N GLY A 19 20.18 17.16 29.96
CA GLY A 19 19.40 15.92 29.84
C GLY A 19 18.20 16.10 28.90
N ALA A 20 17.41 17.17 29.05
CA ALA A 20 16.28 17.48 28.18
C ALA A 20 16.74 17.79 26.75
N GLY A 21 17.83 18.56 26.59
CA GLY A 21 18.44 18.84 25.29
C GLY A 21 18.96 17.58 24.60
N GLY A 22 19.59 16.67 25.35
CA GLY A 22 20.09 15.38 24.85
C GLY A 22 18.95 14.44 24.41
N VAL A 23 17.85 14.38 25.16
CA VAL A 23 16.66 13.59 24.79
C VAL A 23 15.99 14.15 23.54
N LEU A 24 15.84 15.48 23.43
CA LEU A 24 15.28 16.13 22.25
C LEU A 24 16.18 15.94 21.02
N ALA A 25 17.50 16.05 21.19
CA ALA A 25 18.46 15.80 20.12
C ALA A 25 18.45 14.34 19.67
N PHE A 26 18.48 13.38 20.61
CA PHE A 26 18.41 11.95 20.32
C PHE A 26 17.09 11.58 19.64
N GLY A 27 15.96 12.09 20.13
CA GLY A 27 14.65 11.89 19.53
C GLY A 27 14.54 12.51 18.15
N GLY A 28 15.05 13.74 17.98
CA GLY A 28 15.12 14.44 16.70
C GLY A 28 15.97 13.68 15.68
N ILE A 29 17.15 13.21 16.07
CA ILE A 29 18.05 12.42 15.22
C ILE A 29 17.44 11.06 14.88
N GLY A 30 16.84 10.36 15.84
CA GLY A 30 16.17 9.08 15.63
C GLY A 30 15.03 9.16 14.61
N LEU A 31 14.19 10.20 14.72
CA LEU A 31 13.14 10.50 13.74
C LEU A 31 13.71 10.94 12.40
N TRP A 32 14.73 11.80 12.40
CA TRP A 32 15.34 12.34 11.18
C TRP A 32 16.05 11.28 10.34
N THR A 33 16.70 10.32 10.99
CA THR A 33 17.40 9.20 10.34
C THR A 33 16.44 8.10 9.87
N GLY A 34 15.17 8.16 10.27
CA GLY A 34 14.20 7.10 9.96
C GLY A 34 14.57 5.75 10.56
N ASN A 35 15.25 5.74 11.71
CA ASN A 35 15.77 4.52 12.31
C ASN A 35 14.61 3.63 12.80
N GLU A 36 14.49 2.42 12.24
CA GLU A 36 13.39 1.52 12.56
C GLU A 36 13.39 1.08 14.04
N LYS A 37 14.56 0.80 14.63
CA LYS A 37 14.66 0.41 16.04
C LYS A 37 14.20 1.53 16.96
N PHE A 38 14.62 2.76 16.67
CA PHE A 38 14.16 3.94 17.40
C PHE A 38 12.65 4.11 17.28
N PHE A 39 12.10 4.01 16.06
CA PHE A 39 10.66 4.13 15.83
C PHE A 39 9.89 3.09 16.65
N LYS A 40 10.29 1.82 16.59
CA LYS A 40 9.68 0.73 17.35
C LYS A 40 9.74 0.91 18.86
N GLN A 41 10.86 1.39 19.38
CA GLN A 41 11.07 1.48 20.83
C GLN A 41 10.41 2.71 21.45
N PHE A 42 10.34 3.83 20.71
CA PHE A 42 9.94 5.13 21.28
C PHE A 42 8.69 5.73 20.65
N VAL A 43 8.43 5.47 19.36
CA VAL A 43 7.31 6.08 18.63
C VAL A 43 6.09 5.17 18.63
N SER A 44 6.25 3.89 18.25
CA SER A 44 5.14 2.93 18.16
C SER A 44 4.37 2.79 19.49
N PRO A 45 5.00 2.67 20.67
CA PRO A 45 4.26 2.54 21.94
C PRO A 45 3.43 3.79 22.29
N VAL A 46 3.82 4.96 21.79
CA VAL A 46 3.04 6.20 21.94
C VAL A 46 1.88 6.19 20.95
N LEU A 47 2.13 5.83 19.69
CA LEU A 47 1.09 5.74 18.66
C LEU A 47 -0.01 4.76 19.04
N ASP A 48 0.33 3.63 19.68
CA ASP A 48 -0.64 2.61 20.13
C ASP A 48 -1.65 3.15 21.15
N ARG A 49 -1.34 4.25 21.84
CA ARG A 49 -2.22 4.92 22.80
C ARG A 49 -3.00 6.10 22.22
N ILE A 50 -2.75 6.46 20.96
CA ILE A 50 -3.41 7.56 20.26
C ILE A 50 -4.41 7.00 19.27
N ASP A 51 -5.53 7.71 19.08
CA ASP A 51 -6.52 7.37 18.06
C ASP A 51 -5.83 7.05 16.70
N PRO A 52 -6.10 5.87 16.12
CA PRO A 52 -5.43 5.45 14.91
C PRO A 52 -5.73 6.33 13.68
N GLU A 53 -6.93 6.93 13.59
CA GLU A 53 -7.25 7.81 12.47
C GLU A 53 -6.53 9.15 12.60
N PHE A 54 -6.48 9.73 13.80
CA PHE A 54 -5.70 10.93 14.09
C PHE A 54 -4.21 10.71 13.79
N SER A 55 -3.65 9.59 14.28
CA SER A 55 -2.26 9.22 14.03
C SER A 55 -1.95 9.11 12.53
N HIS A 56 -2.88 8.52 11.77
CA HIS A 56 -2.75 8.40 10.32
C HIS A 56 -2.78 9.77 9.63
N ARG A 57 -3.72 10.65 9.99
CA ARG A 57 -3.76 12.03 9.46
C ARG A 57 -2.50 12.82 9.80
N ALA A 58 -1.97 12.66 11.01
CA ALA A 58 -0.70 13.26 11.40
C ALA A 58 0.47 12.74 10.55
N ALA A 59 0.53 11.42 10.30
CA ALA A 59 1.55 10.83 9.43
C ALA A 59 1.46 11.35 7.97
N VAL A 60 0.25 11.44 7.40
CA VAL A 60 0.03 12.03 6.06
C VAL A 60 0.49 13.49 6.02
N SER A 61 0.15 14.28 7.05
CA SER A 61 0.57 15.68 7.16
C SER A 61 2.10 15.80 7.26
N MET A 62 2.74 15.01 8.11
CA MET A 62 4.20 14.99 8.23
C MET A 62 4.88 14.58 6.92
N ALA A 63 4.35 13.58 6.21
CA ALA A 63 4.85 13.18 4.90
C ALA A 63 4.68 14.31 3.87
N ARG A 64 3.52 14.95 3.83
CA ARG A 64 3.23 16.09 2.93
C ARG A 64 4.25 17.21 3.09
N PHE A 65 4.63 17.54 4.33
CA PHE A 65 5.62 18.58 4.62
C PHE A 65 7.09 18.09 4.61
N GLY A 66 7.33 16.80 4.33
CA GLY A 66 8.67 16.24 4.19
C GLY A 66 9.41 15.98 5.51
N PHE A 67 8.66 15.83 6.61
CA PHE A 67 9.20 15.49 7.94
C PHE A 67 9.41 13.98 8.13
N ILE A 68 8.81 13.14 7.31
CA ILE A 68 9.08 11.70 7.31
C ILE A 68 10.27 11.41 6.40
N ARG A 69 11.27 10.68 6.94
CA ARG A 69 12.48 10.26 6.23
C ARG A 69 12.80 8.81 6.52
N ALA A 70 13.51 8.19 5.59
CA ALA A 70 14.18 6.91 5.78
C ALA A 70 15.64 7.06 5.34
N ALA A 71 16.55 6.27 5.92
CA ALA A 71 17.88 6.12 5.37
C ALA A 71 17.78 5.58 3.93
N CYS A 72 18.38 6.25 2.96
CA CYS A 72 18.28 5.89 1.56
C CYS A 72 19.67 5.87 0.93
N ASP A 73 20.29 4.69 0.92
CA ASP A 73 21.60 4.45 0.28
C ASP A 73 21.47 4.15 -1.23
N GLY A 74 20.32 4.51 -1.82
CA GLY A 74 19.94 4.14 -3.18
C GLY A 74 19.30 2.74 -3.27
N ASP A 75 18.88 2.36 -4.47
CA ASP A 75 18.32 1.04 -4.76
C ASP A 75 19.38 0.13 -5.39
N SER A 76 19.49 -1.11 -4.89
CA SER A 76 20.33 -2.12 -5.52
C SER A 76 19.86 -2.40 -6.96
N PRO A 77 20.75 -2.51 -7.97
CA PRO A 77 20.36 -2.76 -9.34
C PRO A 77 19.54 -4.04 -9.56
N ASN A 78 19.77 -5.07 -8.73
CA ASN A 78 19.01 -6.34 -8.80
C ASN A 78 17.53 -6.21 -8.36
N LEU A 79 17.12 -5.05 -7.83
CA LEU A 79 15.74 -4.75 -7.48
C LEU A 79 14.96 -4.06 -8.61
N GLN A 80 15.63 -3.55 -9.65
CA GLN A 80 14.94 -2.88 -10.75
C GLN A 80 14.02 -3.86 -11.47
N ILE A 81 12.80 -3.41 -11.79
CA ILE A 81 11.81 -4.24 -12.48
C ILE A 81 10.93 -3.41 -13.41
N LYS A 82 10.49 -4.03 -14.51
CA LYS A 82 9.47 -3.49 -15.40
C LYS A 82 8.14 -4.20 -15.17
N ILE A 83 7.07 -3.44 -14.93
CA ILE A 83 5.72 -3.96 -14.72
C ILE A 83 4.78 -3.23 -15.67
N ALA A 84 4.14 -3.97 -16.58
CA ALA A 84 3.43 -3.39 -17.71
C ALA A 84 4.34 -2.39 -18.47
N ASN A 85 3.99 -1.10 -18.51
CA ASN A 85 4.81 -0.04 -19.09
C ASN A 85 5.63 0.75 -18.05
N MET A 86 5.53 0.41 -16.76
CA MET A 86 6.19 1.12 -15.67
C MET A 86 7.60 0.57 -15.45
N GLN A 87 8.56 1.46 -15.25
CA GLN A 87 9.93 1.10 -14.87
C GLN A 87 10.18 1.55 -13.44
N LEU A 88 10.35 0.57 -12.55
CA LEU A 88 10.46 0.78 -11.11
C LEU A 88 11.90 0.57 -10.68
N SER A 89 12.41 1.48 -9.84
CA SER A 89 13.77 1.38 -9.29
C SER A 89 13.90 0.22 -8.29
N ASN A 90 12.80 -0.15 -7.63
CA ASN A 90 12.68 -1.29 -6.74
C ASN A 90 11.23 -1.83 -6.72
N PRO A 91 10.99 -3.07 -6.25
CA PRO A 91 9.68 -3.73 -6.32
C PRO A 91 8.84 -3.51 -5.05
N VAL A 92 9.11 -2.48 -4.24
CA VAL A 92 8.39 -2.21 -2.99
C VAL A 92 7.63 -0.89 -3.09
N GLY A 93 6.30 -0.97 -3.13
CA GLY A 93 5.41 0.18 -3.27
C GLY A 93 4.51 0.43 -2.07
N LEU A 94 3.88 1.61 -2.04
CA LEU A 94 2.83 1.93 -1.07
C LEU A 94 1.48 1.46 -1.58
N ALA A 95 0.73 0.72 -0.77
CA ALA A 95 -0.62 0.29 -1.12
C ALA A 95 -1.64 1.44 -0.99
N ALA A 96 -2.71 1.37 -1.78
CA ALA A 96 -3.85 2.29 -1.63
C ALA A 96 -4.42 2.30 -0.21
N GLY A 97 -5.01 3.44 0.14
CA GLY A 97 -5.66 3.71 1.42
C GLY A 97 -4.77 4.43 2.42
N PHE A 98 -3.46 4.56 2.17
CA PHE A 98 -2.60 5.43 2.95
C PHE A 98 -2.76 6.88 2.48
N ASP A 99 -2.39 7.18 1.23
CA ASP A 99 -2.59 8.51 0.65
C ASP A 99 -3.87 8.55 -0.20
N LYS A 100 -5.02 8.67 0.46
CA LYS A 100 -6.34 8.62 -0.20
C LYS A 100 -6.57 9.77 -1.17
N SER A 101 -6.02 10.93 -0.89
CA SER A 101 -6.34 12.18 -1.59
C SER A 101 -5.12 12.87 -2.23
N ALA A 102 -4.07 12.10 -2.53
CA ALA A 102 -2.79 12.59 -3.09
C ALA A 102 -2.16 13.75 -2.30
N GLU A 103 -2.27 13.71 -0.97
CA GLU A 103 -1.76 14.76 -0.08
C GLU A 103 -0.25 14.66 0.14
N CYS A 104 0.33 13.46 0.06
CA CYS A 104 1.68 13.19 0.54
C CYS A 104 2.56 12.33 -0.38
N VAL A 105 2.16 12.13 -1.64
CA VAL A 105 2.91 11.36 -2.67
C VAL A 105 4.40 11.66 -2.64
N ARG A 106 4.79 12.94 -2.63
CA ARG A 106 6.19 13.35 -2.60
C ARG A 106 6.94 12.90 -1.33
N GLY A 107 6.29 12.99 -0.18
CA GLY A 107 6.87 12.51 1.08
C GLY A 107 7.10 11.01 1.05
N MET A 108 6.13 10.27 0.51
CA MET A 108 6.21 8.82 0.39
C MET A 108 7.24 8.37 -0.65
N ALA A 109 7.40 9.09 -1.76
CA ALA A 109 8.48 8.84 -2.71
C ALA A 109 9.86 8.97 -2.05
N LYS A 110 10.06 9.98 -1.20
CA LYS A 110 11.33 10.26 -0.52
C LYS A 110 11.74 9.25 0.54
N ILE A 111 10.83 8.39 1.03
CA ILE A 111 11.20 7.31 1.96
C ILE A 111 11.72 6.06 1.22
N GLY A 112 11.88 6.12 -0.11
CA GLY A 112 12.54 5.09 -0.90
C GLY A 112 11.61 4.03 -1.49
N LEU A 113 10.30 4.29 -1.52
CA LEU A 113 9.33 3.44 -2.21
C LEU A 113 9.51 3.54 -3.73
N GLY A 114 9.45 2.42 -4.45
CA GLY A 114 9.56 2.39 -5.91
C GLY A 114 8.39 3.07 -6.62
N TRP A 115 7.20 3.06 -6.00
CA TRP A 115 6.01 3.79 -6.46
C TRP A 115 5.00 3.99 -5.33
N VAL A 116 3.99 4.82 -5.59
CA VAL A 116 2.86 5.07 -4.68
C VAL A 116 1.54 4.78 -5.38
N GLU A 117 0.65 4.04 -4.72
CA GLU A 117 -0.76 3.95 -5.10
C GLU A 117 -1.61 4.88 -4.22
N ILE A 118 -2.19 5.93 -4.81
CA ILE A 118 -3.13 6.81 -4.12
C ILE A 118 -4.56 6.24 -4.14
N GLY A 119 -5.47 6.82 -3.35
CA GLY A 119 -6.89 6.46 -3.36
C GLY A 119 -7.27 5.40 -2.31
N SER A 120 -8.41 4.73 -2.41
CA SER A 120 -9.37 4.82 -3.52
C SER A 120 -10.04 6.18 -3.62
N VAL A 121 -10.03 6.76 -4.81
CA VAL A 121 -10.66 8.03 -5.17
C VAL A 121 -12.03 7.74 -5.77
N THR A 122 -13.03 8.53 -5.40
CA THR A 122 -14.39 8.45 -5.96
C THR A 122 -14.70 9.69 -6.80
N PRO A 123 -15.69 9.65 -7.70
CA PRO A 123 -16.05 10.84 -8.48
C PRO A 123 -16.38 12.06 -7.63
N ARG A 124 -17.28 11.90 -6.65
CA ARG A 124 -17.63 12.93 -5.68
C ARG A 124 -16.85 12.74 -4.38
N PRO A 125 -16.55 13.83 -3.64
CA PRO A 125 -16.02 13.71 -2.27
C PRO A 125 -16.99 12.92 -1.38
N GLN A 126 -16.45 12.17 -0.43
CA GLN A 126 -17.28 11.54 0.60
C GLN A 126 -16.51 11.37 1.92
N GLU A 127 -17.23 11.53 3.02
CA GLU A 127 -16.66 11.45 4.38
C GLU A 127 -16.29 10.02 4.79
N GLY A 128 -16.94 9.02 4.20
CA GLY A 128 -16.86 7.61 4.58
C GLY A 128 -17.82 7.20 5.71
N ASN A 129 -17.59 6.05 6.34
CA ASN A 129 -18.44 5.55 7.42
C ASN A 129 -18.19 6.31 8.74
N PRO A 130 -19.14 6.30 9.70
CA PRO A 130 -18.97 6.96 11.00
C PRO A 130 -17.76 6.45 11.80
N LYS A 131 -17.14 7.33 12.61
CA LYS A 131 -16.04 6.99 13.53
C LYS A 131 -16.58 6.37 14.83
N PRO A 132 -15.80 5.52 15.53
CA PRO A 132 -14.48 5.00 15.17
C PRO A 132 -14.56 3.93 14.07
N ARG A 133 -13.59 3.96 13.15
CA ARG A 133 -13.58 3.15 11.91
C ARG A 133 -12.24 2.54 11.53
N ILE A 134 -11.25 2.66 12.40
CA ILE A 134 -9.95 1.99 12.27
C ILE A 134 -9.51 1.57 13.68
N PHE A 135 -8.95 0.36 13.78
CA PHE A 135 -8.59 -0.30 15.03
C PHE A 135 -7.23 -0.95 14.83
N ARG A 136 -6.25 -0.61 15.67
CA ARG A 136 -4.97 -1.34 15.73
C ARG A 136 -5.17 -2.57 16.60
N LEU A 137 -4.58 -3.68 16.16
CA LEU A 137 -4.48 -4.93 16.91
C LEU A 137 -2.97 -5.19 17.11
N PRO A 138 -2.32 -4.55 18.10
CA PRO A 138 -0.87 -4.63 18.26
C PRO A 138 -0.40 -6.06 18.55
N GLU A 139 -1.19 -6.85 19.29
CA GLU A 139 -0.89 -8.24 19.59
C GLU A 139 -0.73 -9.10 18.33
N ASP A 140 -1.45 -8.72 17.27
CA ASP A 140 -1.51 -9.44 16.01
C ASP A 140 -0.68 -8.78 14.89
N ASN A 141 -0.02 -7.64 15.15
CA ASN A 141 0.60 -6.81 14.10
C ASN A 141 -0.39 -6.49 12.95
N ALA A 142 -1.63 -6.14 13.32
CA ALA A 142 -2.74 -6.05 12.41
C ALA A 142 -3.56 -4.76 12.55
N VAL A 143 -4.38 -4.47 11.55
CA VAL A 143 -5.34 -3.35 11.57
C VAL A 143 -6.65 -3.81 10.97
N ILE A 144 -7.75 -3.55 11.68
CA ILE A 144 -9.11 -3.64 11.15
C ILE A 144 -9.59 -2.24 10.78
N ASN A 145 -10.16 -2.06 9.59
CA ASN A 145 -10.76 -0.78 9.20
C ASN A 145 -12.08 -0.94 8.46
N ARG A 146 -12.95 0.05 8.63
CA ARG A 146 -14.24 0.21 7.96
C ARG A 146 -14.43 1.61 7.39
N TYR A 147 -13.39 2.17 6.77
CA TYR A 147 -13.39 3.56 6.29
C TYR A 147 -14.54 3.89 5.32
N GLY A 148 -14.84 3.02 4.36
CA GLY A 148 -15.87 3.28 3.34
C GLY A 148 -15.51 4.40 2.37
N PHE A 149 -14.31 4.33 1.75
CA PHE A 149 -13.83 5.29 0.73
C PHE A 149 -13.90 6.78 1.10
N ASN A 150 -13.50 7.17 2.32
CA ASN A 150 -13.29 8.57 2.63
C ASN A 150 -12.21 9.21 1.74
N ASN A 151 -12.53 10.25 0.97
CA ASN A 151 -11.61 10.96 0.07
C ASN A 151 -12.19 12.30 -0.42
N ASP A 152 -11.33 13.13 -1.02
CA ASP A 152 -11.64 14.51 -1.41
C ASP A 152 -12.33 14.62 -2.80
N GLY A 153 -12.61 13.49 -3.46
CA GLY A 153 -13.21 13.46 -4.80
C GLY A 153 -12.20 13.68 -5.93
N LYS A 154 -12.58 13.27 -7.15
CA LYS A 154 -11.64 13.21 -8.30
C LYS A 154 -11.02 14.56 -8.65
N GLU A 155 -11.79 15.66 -8.61
CA GLU A 155 -11.31 16.97 -9.04
C GLU A 155 -10.18 17.52 -8.16
N ILE A 156 -10.33 17.42 -6.83
CA ILE A 156 -9.31 17.89 -5.88
C ILE A 156 -8.07 17.01 -5.99
N VAL A 157 -8.25 15.70 -6.08
CA VAL A 157 -7.15 14.74 -6.16
C VAL A 157 -6.38 14.89 -7.48
N ARG A 158 -7.08 15.11 -8.60
CA ARG A 158 -6.47 15.36 -9.91
C ARG A 158 -5.56 16.58 -9.87
N LYS A 159 -6.03 17.70 -9.32
CA LYS A 159 -5.22 18.92 -9.21
C LYS A 159 -3.93 18.66 -8.42
N ARG A 160 -4.01 17.97 -7.28
CA ARG A 160 -2.83 17.63 -6.46
C ARG A 160 -1.86 16.71 -7.21
N LEU A 161 -2.39 15.73 -7.94
CA LEU A 161 -1.57 14.82 -8.72
C LEU A 161 -0.89 15.53 -9.90
N GLN A 162 -1.59 16.44 -10.59
CA GLN A 162 -1.00 17.29 -11.63
C GLN A 162 0.16 18.13 -11.10
N GLU A 163 -0.03 18.81 -9.97
CA GLU A 163 1.03 19.59 -9.30
C GLU A 163 2.24 18.73 -8.92
N PHE A 164 2.02 17.47 -8.50
CA PHE A 164 3.10 16.53 -8.25
C PHE A 164 3.82 16.13 -9.53
N LYS A 165 3.08 15.72 -10.57
CA LYS A 165 3.63 15.26 -11.85
C LYS A 165 4.40 16.33 -12.61
N GLN A 166 4.05 17.61 -12.45
CA GLN A 166 4.85 18.71 -12.97
C GLN A 166 6.25 18.80 -12.34
N ARG A 167 6.39 18.37 -11.09
CA ARG A 167 7.67 18.43 -10.35
C ARG A 167 8.49 17.16 -10.51
N ASP A 168 7.83 16.01 -10.44
CA ASP A 168 8.47 14.69 -10.45
C ASP A 168 7.82 13.79 -11.53
N PRO A 169 7.94 14.13 -12.83
CA PRO A 169 7.18 13.49 -13.92
C PRO A 169 7.44 11.99 -14.05
N ASN A 170 8.65 11.56 -13.72
CA ASN A 170 9.11 10.17 -13.89
C ASN A 170 8.76 9.27 -12.70
N TYR A 171 8.30 9.81 -11.57
CA TYR A 171 7.96 8.98 -10.42
C TYR A 171 6.60 8.30 -10.64
N THR A 172 6.53 6.98 -10.47
CA THR A 172 5.32 6.20 -10.74
C THR A 172 4.26 6.41 -9.66
N VAL A 173 3.05 6.78 -10.09
CA VAL A 173 1.86 6.95 -9.25
C VAL A 173 0.68 6.19 -9.86
N GLY A 174 0.16 5.24 -9.09
CA GLY A 174 -1.09 4.55 -9.38
C GLY A 174 -2.28 5.28 -8.81
N VAL A 175 -3.37 5.32 -9.56
CA VAL A 175 -4.64 5.88 -9.09
C VAL A 175 -5.62 4.75 -8.85
N ASN A 176 -5.90 4.47 -7.58
CA ASN A 176 -6.92 3.52 -7.20
C ASN A 176 -8.30 4.17 -7.28
N LEU A 177 -9.19 3.61 -8.10
CA LEU A 177 -10.52 4.12 -8.38
C LEU A 177 -11.55 3.31 -7.61
N GLY A 178 -12.52 4.00 -7.02
CA GLY A 178 -13.68 3.43 -6.35
C GLY A 178 -14.96 4.13 -6.78
N ALA A 179 -16.09 3.50 -6.49
CA ALA A 179 -17.42 4.09 -6.69
C ALA A 179 -17.94 4.76 -5.41
N ASN A 180 -18.67 5.86 -5.57
CA ASN A 180 -19.39 6.50 -4.48
C ASN A 180 -20.44 5.55 -3.88
N LYS A 181 -20.65 5.63 -2.56
CA LYS A 181 -21.54 4.72 -1.81
C LYS A 181 -22.97 4.73 -2.35
N ASP A 182 -23.44 5.90 -2.75
CA ASP A 182 -24.79 6.21 -3.23
C ASP A 182 -24.90 6.20 -4.77
N SER A 183 -23.85 5.77 -5.49
CA SER A 183 -23.88 5.80 -6.95
C SER A 183 -24.90 4.79 -7.51
N PRO A 184 -25.80 5.24 -8.41
CA PRO A 184 -26.73 4.35 -9.10
C PRO A 184 -26.06 3.53 -10.21
N ASP A 185 -24.94 3.99 -10.76
CA ASP A 185 -24.11 3.27 -11.74
C ASP A 185 -22.65 3.30 -11.31
N ARG A 186 -22.24 2.27 -10.58
CA ARG A 186 -20.86 2.13 -10.10
C ARG A 186 -19.85 1.94 -11.23
N ILE A 187 -20.25 1.39 -12.37
CA ILE A 187 -19.35 1.22 -13.52
C ILE A 187 -19.01 2.58 -14.10
N LYS A 188 -20.01 3.47 -14.22
CA LYS A 188 -19.80 4.85 -14.64
C LYS A 188 -18.82 5.60 -13.74
N ASP A 189 -18.89 5.40 -12.41
CA ASP A 189 -17.94 6.02 -11.49
C ASP A 189 -16.47 5.63 -11.79
N TYR A 190 -16.21 4.37 -12.16
CA TYR A 190 -14.86 3.96 -12.57
C TYR A 190 -14.45 4.60 -13.90
N CYS A 191 -15.35 4.67 -14.89
CA CYS A 191 -15.10 5.35 -16.16
C CYS A 191 -14.76 6.83 -15.95
N GLU A 192 -15.53 7.54 -15.11
CA GLU A 192 -15.26 8.94 -14.76
C GLU A 192 -13.90 9.12 -14.09
N GLY A 193 -13.45 8.14 -13.30
CA GLY A 193 -12.11 8.11 -12.74
C GLY A 193 -11.04 7.96 -13.82
N VAL A 194 -11.20 7.02 -14.75
CA VAL A 194 -10.26 6.82 -15.87
C VAL A 194 -10.13 8.09 -16.70
N GLU A 195 -11.25 8.73 -17.06
CA GLU A 195 -11.27 9.99 -17.81
C GLU A 195 -10.56 11.12 -17.06
N ALA A 196 -10.82 11.26 -15.76
CA ALA A 196 -10.27 12.37 -14.98
C ALA A 196 -8.75 12.29 -14.79
N PHE A 197 -8.17 11.09 -14.80
CA PHE A 197 -6.76 10.88 -14.45
C PHE A 197 -5.92 10.35 -15.62
N SER A 198 -6.47 10.27 -16.84
CA SER A 198 -5.79 9.72 -18.02
C SER A 198 -4.52 10.46 -18.42
N ASP A 199 -4.42 11.74 -18.07
CA ASP A 199 -3.28 12.64 -18.30
C ASP A 199 -2.19 12.52 -17.23
N THR A 200 -2.46 11.90 -16.08
CA THR A 200 -1.64 12.02 -14.87
C THR A 200 -1.28 10.71 -14.20
N ALA A 201 -2.15 9.70 -14.26
CA ALA A 201 -1.86 8.37 -13.74
C ALA A 201 -0.81 7.64 -14.59
N ASP A 202 -0.03 6.77 -13.95
CA ASP A 202 0.81 5.78 -14.66
C ASP A 202 0.16 4.41 -14.71
N TYR A 203 -0.75 4.10 -13.79
CA TYR A 203 -1.66 2.97 -13.88
C TYR A 203 -2.95 3.25 -13.12
N PHE A 204 -4.03 2.60 -13.53
CA PHE A 204 -5.31 2.60 -12.84
C PHE A 204 -5.48 1.31 -12.05
N VAL A 205 -6.20 1.41 -10.93
CA VAL A 205 -6.69 0.24 -10.20
C VAL A 205 -8.19 0.29 -10.11
N ILE A 206 -8.86 -0.75 -10.60
CA ILE A 206 -10.30 -0.94 -10.43
C ILE A 206 -10.51 -1.72 -9.13
N ASN A 207 -10.95 -1.03 -8.07
CA ASN A 207 -11.10 -1.61 -6.75
C ASN A 207 -12.52 -2.09 -6.48
N ILE A 208 -12.76 -3.37 -6.76
CA ILE A 208 -14.02 -4.07 -6.48
C ILE A 208 -13.97 -4.93 -5.20
N SER A 209 -12.96 -4.74 -4.36
CA SER A 209 -12.63 -5.68 -3.27
C SER A 209 -12.77 -5.12 -1.86
N SER A 210 -13.17 -3.84 -1.71
CA SER A 210 -13.45 -3.24 -0.41
C SER A 210 -14.57 -3.98 0.33
N PRO A 211 -14.36 -4.44 1.58
CA PRO A 211 -15.44 -5.01 2.41
C PRO A 211 -16.36 -3.92 2.99
N ASN A 212 -16.02 -2.65 2.82
CA ASN A 212 -16.58 -1.53 3.58
C ASN A 212 -17.60 -0.71 2.78
N THR A 213 -17.81 -1.08 1.52
CA THR A 213 -18.82 -0.49 0.62
C THR A 213 -19.83 -1.59 0.31
N PRO A 214 -21.10 -1.47 0.75
CA PRO A 214 -22.10 -2.53 0.57
C PRO A 214 -22.20 -2.98 -0.89
N ASN A 215 -22.27 -4.30 -1.09
CA ASN A 215 -22.42 -4.95 -2.39
C ASN A 215 -21.29 -4.67 -3.41
N LEU A 216 -20.17 -4.06 -3.01
CA LEU A 216 -19.09 -3.78 -3.97
C LEU A 216 -18.41 -5.06 -4.44
N ARG A 217 -18.21 -6.01 -3.52
CA ARG A 217 -17.62 -7.32 -3.80
C ARG A 217 -18.46 -8.19 -4.72
N ASP A 218 -19.75 -7.88 -4.89
CA ASP A 218 -20.61 -8.57 -5.85
C ASP A 218 -20.17 -8.30 -7.31
N LEU A 219 -19.47 -7.20 -7.58
CA LEU A 219 -18.87 -6.93 -8.89
C LEU A 219 -17.74 -7.91 -9.26
N GLN A 220 -17.24 -8.70 -8.30
CA GLN A 220 -16.28 -9.78 -8.58
C GLN A 220 -16.97 -11.03 -9.13
N LYS A 221 -18.30 -11.12 -9.07
CA LYS A 221 -19.06 -12.26 -9.60
C LYS A 221 -18.95 -12.32 -11.12
N SER A 222 -19.03 -13.53 -11.65
CA SER A 222 -18.75 -13.86 -13.06
C SER A 222 -19.59 -13.07 -14.08
N GLU A 223 -20.80 -12.65 -13.71
CA GLU A 223 -21.74 -11.98 -14.63
C GLU A 223 -21.46 -10.47 -14.77
N SER A 224 -21.10 -9.78 -13.69
CA SER A 224 -20.90 -8.31 -13.70
C SER A 224 -19.48 -7.90 -14.07
N LEU A 225 -18.49 -8.76 -13.82
CA LEU A 225 -17.08 -8.43 -14.07
C LEU A 225 -16.75 -8.18 -15.55
N PRO A 226 -17.25 -8.97 -16.53
CA PRO A 226 -16.99 -8.71 -17.95
C PRO A 226 -17.51 -7.35 -18.41
N GLU A 227 -18.74 -6.98 -18.03
CA GLU A 227 -19.35 -5.70 -18.40
C GLU A 227 -18.54 -4.52 -17.81
N LEU A 228 -18.21 -4.60 -16.51
CA LEU A 228 -17.39 -3.60 -15.83
C LEU A 228 -16.06 -3.39 -16.57
N LEU A 229 -15.32 -4.46 -16.84
CA LEU A 229 -14.00 -4.36 -17.45
C LEU A 229 -14.08 -3.87 -18.89
N GLN A 230 -15.04 -4.34 -19.69
CA GLN A 230 -15.23 -3.86 -21.05
C GLN A 230 -15.51 -2.36 -21.09
N ARG A 231 -16.43 -1.86 -20.25
CA ARG A 231 -16.75 -0.43 -20.19
C ARG A 231 -15.54 0.40 -19.78
N VAL A 232 -14.83 0.00 -18.73
CA VAL A 232 -13.62 0.70 -18.25
C VAL A 232 -12.50 0.68 -19.31
N ILE A 233 -12.25 -0.46 -19.95
CA ILE A 233 -11.22 -0.60 -20.99
C ILE A 233 -11.58 0.24 -22.22
N ASN A 234 -12.85 0.24 -22.64
CA ASN A 234 -13.31 1.09 -23.75
C ASN A 234 -13.11 2.58 -23.42
N THR A 235 -13.45 3.00 -22.20
CA THR A 235 -13.19 4.37 -21.73
C THR A 235 -11.71 4.71 -21.77
N ARG A 236 -10.82 3.80 -21.30
CA ARG A 236 -9.36 3.98 -21.33
C ARG A 236 -8.83 4.05 -22.76
N ASN A 237 -9.30 3.18 -23.65
CA ASN A 237 -8.86 3.13 -25.05
C ASN A 237 -9.32 4.36 -25.85
N ALA A 238 -10.35 5.07 -25.39
CA ALA A 238 -10.78 6.34 -25.97
C ALA A 238 -9.94 7.55 -25.52
N GLN A 239 -9.02 7.37 -24.56
CA GLN A 239 -8.09 8.41 -24.11
C GLN A 239 -6.84 8.45 -24.98
N GLU A 240 -6.14 9.60 -25.00
CA GLU A 240 -4.88 9.75 -25.74
C GLU A 240 -3.76 8.83 -25.22
N ARG A 241 -3.71 8.62 -23.90
CA ARG A 241 -2.71 7.77 -23.25
C ARG A 241 -3.30 6.40 -22.95
N ASN A 242 -2.61 5.36 -23.40
CA ASN A 242 -2.93 3.98 -23.05
C ASN A 242 -2.38 3.60 -21.66
N VAL A 243 -2.98 4.17 -20.61
CA VAL A 243 -2.58 3.92 -19.21
C VAL A 243 -3.02 2.50 -18.78
N PRO A 244 -2.12 1.64 -18.24
CA PRO A 244 -2.46 0.30 -17.78
C PRO A 244 -3.60 0.26 -16.76
N ILE A 245 -4.44 -0.78 -16.84
CA ILE A 245 -5.49 -1.05 -15.87
C ILE A 245 -5.16 -2.32 -15.08
N PHE A 246 -5.19 -2.21 -13.75
CA PHE A 246 -5.04 -3.32 -12.82
C PHE A 246 -6.37 -3.61 -12.12
N LEU A 247 -6.68 -4.89 -11.91
CA LEU A 247 -7.84 -5.30 -11.10
C LEU A 247 -7.39 -5.69 -9.69
N LYS A 248 -7.99 -5.08 -8.66
CA LYS A 248 -7.69 -5.42 -7.25
C LYS A 248 -8.76 -6.32 -6.66
N VAL A 249 -8.35 -7.52 -6.26
CA VAL A 249 -9.25 -8.59 -5.80
C VAL A 249 -9.23 -8.76 -4.29
N ALA A 250 -10.33 -9.30 -3.74
CA ALA A 250 -10.42 -9.65 -2.32
C ALA A 250 -9.63 -10.95 -2.04
N PRO A 251 -9.14 -11.15 -0.81
CA PRO A 251 -8.52 -12.40 -0.41
C PRO A 251 -9.55 -13.52 -0.19
N ASP A 252 -10.81 -13.15 0.07
CA ASP A 252 -11.89 -14.04 0.49
C ASP A 252 -12.61 -14.66 -0.73
N LEU A 253 -11.86 -15.34 -1.61
CA LEU A 253 -12.36 -15.94 -2.85
C LEU A 253 -12.29 -17.47 -2.82
N LYS A 254 -13.27 -18.13 -3.44
CA LYS A 254 -13.21 -19.58 -3.70
C LYS A 254 -12.37 -19.85 -4.95
N ASP A 255 -11.87 -21.08 -5.10
CA ASP A 255 -11.06 -21.46 -6.27
C ASP A 255 -11.83 -21.33 -7.60
N GLU A 256 -13.16 -21.50 -7.57
CA GLU A 256 -14.03 -21.26 -8.72
C GLU A 256 -14.07 -19.78 -9.12
N ASP A 257 -14.12 -18.87 -8.15
CA ASP A 257 -14.09 -17.43 -8.39
C ASP A 257 -12.72 -17.02 -8.96
N ILE A 258 -11.62 -17.57 -8.43
CA ILE A 258 -10.26 -17.33 -8.93
C ILE A 258 -10.15 -17.75 -10.40
N ARG A 259 -10.64 -18.95 -10.74
CA ARG A 259 -10.70 -19.43 -12.14
C ARG A 259 -11.55 -18.53 -13.02
N SER A 260 -12.73 -18.14 -12.55
CA SER A 260 -13.65 -17.29 -13.32
C SER A 260 -13.06 -15.90 -13.59
N ILE A 261 -12.50 -15.25 -12.56
CA ILE A 261 -11.82 -13.96 -12.67
C ILE A 261 -10.63 -14.09 -13.64
N SER A 262 -9.79 -15.10 -13.46
CA SER A 262 -8.60 -15.33 -14.30
C SER A 262 -8.95 -15.50 -15.78
N LYS A 263 -10.02 -16.25 -16.09
CA LYS A 263 -10.52 -16.36 -17.46
C LYS A 263 -11.00 -15.01 -18.00
N THR A 264 -11.78 -14.27 -17.22
CA THR A 264 -12.34 -12.97 -17.65
C THR A 264 -11.25 -11.95 -17.91
N VAL A 265 -10.26 -11.81 -17.03
CA VAL A 265 -9.19 -10.79 -17.17
C VAL A 265 -8.20 -11.09 -18.30
N LEU A 266 -8.26 -12.28 -18.91
CA LEU A 266 -7.43 -12.66 -20.06
C LEU A 266 -8.17 -12.59 -21.40
N LYS A 267 -9.51 -12.53 -21.41
CA LYS A 267 -10.31 -12.35 -22.63
C LYS A 267 -9.99 -11.02 -23.28
N LYS A 268 -9.95 -10.98 -24.62
CA LYS A 268 -9.50 -9.82 -25.40
C LYS A 268 -10.27 -8.53 -25.03
N GLU A 269 -11.58 -8.62 -24.91
CA GLU A 269 -12.49 -7.51 -24.64
C GLU A 269 -12.45 -7.02 -23.18
N SER A 270 -12.03 -7.86 -22.25
CA SER A 270 -11.93 -7.54 -20.81
C SER A 270 -10.50 -7.69 -20.29
N ARG A 271 -9.49 -7.62 -21.17
CA ARG A 271 -8.09 -7.87 -20.81
C ARG A 271 -7.55 -6.72 -19.98
N VAL A 272 -7.19 -7.01 -18.75
CA VAL A 272 -6.48 -6.07 -17.87
C VAL A 272 -4.98 -6.21 -18.06
N ASP A 273 -4.23 -5.20 -17.63
CA ASP A 273 -2.77 -5.13 -17.75
C ASP A 273 -2.05 -5.72 -16.52
N GLY A 274 -2.78 -6.03 -15.44
CA GLY A 274 -2.27 -6.74 -14.28
C GLY A 274 -3.29 -6.95 -13.16
N LEU A 275 -2.87 -7.66 -12.11
CA LEU A 275 -3.69 -7.90 -10.91
C LEU A 275 -3.02 -7.33 -9.67
N ILE A 276 -3.83 -6.92 -8.69
CA ILE A 276 -3.38 -6.61 -7.33
C ILE A 276 -4.02 -7.60 -6.36
N VAL A 277 -3.18 -8.43 -5.75
CA VAL A 277 -3.59 -9.58 -4.93
C VAL A 277 -2.92 -9.43 -3.56
N SER A 278 -3.58 -8.92 -2.53
CA SER A 278 -5.03 -8.70 -2.41
C SER A 278 -5.41 -7.51 -1.53
N ASN A 279 -6.71 -7.25 -1.42
CA ASN A 279 -7.28 -6.32 -0.44
C ASN A 279 -7.32 -6.95 0.97
N THR A 280 -7.99 -6.28 1.90
CA THR A 280 -8.22 -6.75 3.27
C THR A 280 -9.19 -7.94 3.36
N THR A 281 -9.01 -8.81 4.35
CA THR A 281 -9.85 -10.00 4.59
C THR A 281 -10.95 -9.73 5.63
N ILE A 282 -12.08 -10.42 5.52
CA ILE A 282 -13.09 -10.45 6.58
C ILE A 282 -12.87 -11.61 7.57
N SER A 283 -11.94 -12.52 7.30
CA SER A 283 -11.55 -13.59 8.23
C SER A 283 -10.98 -13.01 9.53
N ARG A 284 -11.19 -13.75 10.63
CA ARG A 284 -10.70 -13.44 11.99
C ARG A 284 -9.94 -14.60 12.63
N ASN A 285 -9.57 -15.59 11.83
CA ASN A 285 -8.95 -16.81 12.32
C ASN A 285 -7.59 -16.52 12.95
N GLY A 286 -7.35 -17.05 14.14
CA GLY A 286 -6.06 -16.99 14.83
C GLY A 286 -5.70 -15.63 15.43
N LEU A 287 -6.65 -14.69 15.59
CA LEU A 287 -6.40 -13.40 16.22
C LEU A 287 -6.45 -13.46 17.75
N ALA A 288 -5.46 -12.84 18.39
CA ALA A 288 -5.33 -12.73 19.84
C ALA A 288 -6.01 -11.47 20.41
N SER A 289 -6.04 -10.36 19.66
CA SER A 289 -6.52 -9.07 20.17
C SER A 289 -7.99 -9.08 20.55
N ASN A 290 -8.35 -8.35 21.62
CA ASN A 290 -9.74 -8.16 22.04
C ASN A 290 -10.57 -7.32 21.06
N LEU A 291 -9.93 -6.67 20.08
CA LEU A 291 -10.60 -5.91 19.02
C LEU A 291 -10.89 -6.73 17.76
N LYS A 292 -10.63 -8.05 17.77
CA LYS A 292 -10.83 -8.94 16.62
C LYS A 292 -12.26 -8.94 16.07
N ASP A 293 -13.26 -8.73 16.92
CA ASP A 293 -14.68 -8.76 16.52
C ASP A 293 -15.16 -7.44 15.87
N GLN A 294 -14.28 -6.45 15.71
CA GLN A 294 -14.61 -5.23 14.99
C GLN A 294 -14.97 -5.52 13.53
N ILE A 295 -16.07 -4.92 13.08
CA ILE A 295 -16.51 -4.97 11.67
C ILE A 295 -15.51 -4.22 10.79
N GLY A 296 -15.15 -4.81 9.65
CA GLY A 296 -14.31 -4.21 8.64
C GLY A 296 -13.35 -5.20 7.99
N GLY A 297 -12.42 -4.68 7.19
CA GLY A 297 -11.35 -5.46 6.60
C GLY A 297 -10.12 -5.52 7.51
N LEU A 298 -9.61 -6.73 7.75
CA LEU A 298 -8.36 -7.03 8.45
C LEU A 298 -7.17 -6.95 7.47
N SER A 299 -6.09 -6.34 7.95
CA SER A 299 -4.81 -6.20 7.26
C SER A 299 -3.65 -6.47 8.24
N GLY A 300 -2.44 -6.64 7.72
CA GLY A 300 -1.25 -6.88 8.53
C GLY A 300 -0.75 -8.32 8.47
N LYS A 301 0.08 -8.70 9.44
CA LYS A 301 0.78 -9.99 9.43
C LYS A 301 -0.15 -11.23 9.32
N PRO A 302 -1.36 -11.25 9.92
CA PRO A 302 -2.26 -12.41 9.79
C PRO A 302 -2.71 -12.69 8.35
N LEU A 303 -2.64 -11.71 7.44
CA LEU A 303 -3.00 -11.86 6.04
C LEU A 303 -1.82 -12.35 5.16
N GLU A 304 -0.60 -12.39 5.68
CA GLU A 304 0.61 -12.67 4.88
C GLU A 304 0.48 -13.99 4.12
N LYS A 305 0.33 -15.11 4.84
CA LYS A 305 0.26 -16.45 4.26
C LYS A 305 -0.87 -16.58 3.23
N THR A 306 -2.10 -16.24 3.61
CA THR A 306 -3.27 -16.36 2.74
C THR A 306 -3.14 -15.53 1.47
N SER A 307 -2.60 -14.31 1.57
CA SER A 307 -2.39 -13.48 0.39
C SER A 307 -1.23 -13.99 -0.49
N THR A 308 -0.19 -14.59 0.09
CA THR A 308 0.90 -15.24 -0.67
C THR A 308 0.38 -16.46 -1.44
N GLU A 309 -0.40 -17.32 -0.79
CA GLU A 309 -1.04 -18.48 -1.43
C GLU A 309 -1.96 -18.04 -2.58
N LEU A 310 -2.74 -16.97 -2.36
CA LEU A 310 -3.64 -16.43 -3.38
C LEU A 310 -2.89 -15.88 -4.60
N VAL A 311 -1.75 -15.21 -4.40
CA VAL A 311 -0.84 -14.81 -5.50
C VAL A 311 -0.45 -16.03 -6.32
N GLY A 312 -0.05 -17.13 -5.67
CA GLY A 312 0.30 -18.38 -6.35
C GLY A 312 -0.85 -18.98 -7.15
N LYS A 313 -2.06 -19.00 -6.59
CA LYS A 313 -3.25 -19.48 -7.28
C LYS A 313 -3.55 -18.66 -8.53
N PHE A 314 -3.59 -17.33 -8.42
CA PHE A 314 -3.80 -16.46 -9.57
C PHE A 314 -2.70 -16.65 -10.61
N TYR A 315 -1.42 -16.64 -10.21
CA TYR A 315 -0.28 -16.81 -11.12
C TYR A 315 -0.40 -18.07 -11.98
N LYS A 316 -0.79 -19.19 -11.36
CA LYS A 316 -1.04 -20.47 -12.04
C LYS A 316 -2.21 -20.36 -13.03
N GLU A 317 -3.35 -19.83 -12.59
CA GLU A 317 -4.56 -19.71 -13.43
C GLU A 317 -4.38 -18.77 -14.61
N ILE A 318 -3.62 -17.68 -14.44
CA ILE A 318 -3.29 -16.75 -15.54
C ILE A 318 -2.05 -17.16 -16.33
N GLN A 319 -1.36 -18.24 -15.93
CA GLN A 319 -0.14 -18.75 -16.56
C GLN A 319 0.95 -17.69 -16.73
N GLY A 320 1.09 -16.78 -15.75
CA GLY A 320 2.04 -15.67 -15.80
C GLY A 320 1.85 -14.67 -16.96
N GLN A 321 0.72 -14.65 -17.65
CA GLN A 321 0.50 -13.81 -18.84
C GLN A 321 0.37 -12.31 -18.56
N ILE A 322 -0.02 -11.94 -17.34
CA ILE A 322 -0.10 -10.55 -16.86
C ILE A 322 0.59 -10.46 -15.49
N PRO A 323 1.25 -9.33 -15.16
CA PRO A 323 1.93 -9.17 -13.88
C PRO A 323 0.95 -9.14 -12.69
N ILE A 324 1.45 -9.59 -11.54
CA ILE A 324 0.74 -9.51 -10.25
C ILE A 324 1.51 -8.60 -9.30
N ILE A 325 0.81 -7.68 -8.65
CA ILE A 325 1.31 -6.93 -7.50
C ILE A 325 0.79 -7.62 -6.24
N GLY A 326 1.71 -8.18 -5.43
CA GLY A 326 1.41 -8.89 -4.20
C GLY A 326 1.21 -7.95 -3.01
N VAL A 327 0.11 -8.09 -2.27
CA VAL A 327 -0.26 -7.20 -1.17
C VAL A 327 -0.91 -8.00 -0.05
N GLY A 328 -0.51 -7.69 1.19
CA GLY A 328 -1.03 -8.33 2.41
C GLY A 328 0.11 -8.86 3.27
N GLY A 329 0.29 -8.28 4.45
CA GLY A 329 1.22 -8.79 5.47
C GLY A 329 2.71 -8.77 5.12
N VAL A 330 3.15 -7.99 4.13
CA VAL A 330 4.58 -7.80 3.79
C VAL A 330 5.28 -7.05 4.92
N TRP A 331 6.00 -7.77 5.79
CA TRP A 331 6.62 -7.25 7.01
C TRP A 331 8.16 -7.31 6.99
N SER A 332 8.73 -8.17 6.14
CA SER A 332 10.16 -8.38 5.91
C SER A 332 10.48 -8.55 4.42
N GLY A 333 11.77 -8.53 4.08
CA GLY A 333 12.25 -8.91 2.74
C GLY A 333 11.95 -10.36 2.39
N GLU A 334 11.89 -11.26 3.39
CA GLU A 334 11.45 -12.65 3.21
C GLU A 334 9.98 -12.73 2.78
N ASP A 335 9.09 -11.96 3.42
CA ASP A 335 7.68 -11.91 3.00
C ASP A 335 7.54 -11.40 1.56
N ALA A 336 8.34 -10.39 1.18
CA ALA A 336 8.38 -9.87 -0.18
C ALA A 336 8.90 -10.94 -1.17
N TYR A 337 10.01 -11.58 -0.83
CA TYR A 337 10.63 -12.65 -1.61
C TYR A 337 9.66 -13.82 -1.83
N ASN A 338 8.98 -14.28 -0.79
CA ASN A 338 8.00 -15.37 -0.86
C ASN A 338 6.84 -15.03 -1.81
N LYS A 339 6.30 -13.80 -1.74
CA LYS A 339 5.28 -13.35 -2.71
C LYS A 339 5.80 -13.29 -4.13
N ILE A 340 7.04 -12.84 -4.32
CA ILE A 340 7.67 -12.78 -5.64
C ILE A 340 7.86 -14.19 -6.22
N CYS A 341 8.42 -15.10 -5.43
CA CYS A 341 8.54 -16.51 -5.79
C CYS A 341 7.20 -17.16 -6.11
N ALA A 342 6.13 -16.80 -5.37
CA ALA A 342 4.77 -17.26 -5.63
C ALA A 342 4.17 -16.71 -6.93
N GLY A 343 4.72 -15.64 -7.52
CA GLY A 343 4.27 -15.11 -8.81
C GLY A 343 4.09 -13.60 -8.88
N ALA A 344 4.27 -12.87 -7.78
CA ALA A 344 4.22 -11.42 -7.81
C ALA A 344 5.45 -10.84 -8.55
N SER A 345 5.24 -9.84 -9.39
CA SER A 345 6.33 -9.06 -9.97
C SER A 345 6.85 -8.03 -8.96
N ALA A 346 5.96 -7.44 -8.17
CA ALA A 346 6.32 -6.53 -7.10
C ALA A 346 5.33 -6.61 -5.94
N VAL A 347 5.64 -5.93 -4.83
CA VAL A 347 4.84 -5.97 -3.61
C VAL A 347 4.44 -4.59 -3.12
N GLN A 348 3.29 -4.48 -2.46
CA GLN A 348 2.92 -3.29 -1.73
C GLN A 348 2.83 -3.53 -0.23
N MET A 349 3.11 -2.48 0.54
CA MET A 349 2.97 -2.47 1.98
C MET A 349 2.10 -1.32 2.48
N TYR A 350 1.49 -1.53 3.65
CA TYR A 350 0.77 -0.50 4.41
C TYR A 350 0.94 -0.77 5.90
N THR A 351 0.36 -1.85 6.43
CA THR A 351 0.29 -2.07 7.88
C THR A 351 1.69 -2.13 8.53
N ALA A 352 2.67 -2.73 7.86
CA ALA A 352 4.05 -2.74 8.35
C ALA A 352 4.65 -1.33 8.48
N LEU A 353 4.31 -0.38 7.61
CA LEU A 353 4.75 1.02 7.73
C LEU A 353 4.14 1.69 8.97
N VAL A 354 2.89 1.36 9.32
CA VAL A 354 2.21 1.90 10.51
C VAL A 354 2.93 1.49 11.80
N TYR A 355 3.36 0.23 11.89
CA TYR A 355 3.98 -0.32 13.11
C TYR A 355 5.49 -0.11 13.19
N ASN A 356 6.18 -0.13 12.05
CA ASN A 356 7.66 -0.12 12.01
C ASN A 356 8.21 1.26 11.59
N GLY A 357 7.38 2.17 11.10
CA GLY A 357 7.80 3.48 10.61
C GLY A 357 8.56 3.40 9.28
N PRO A 358 9.04 4.54 8.75
CA PRO A 358 9.57 4.64 7.38
C PRO A 358 10.82 3.78 7.12
N GLY A 359 11.65 3.52 8.13
CA GLY A 359 12.87 2.69 8.00
C GLY A 359 12.61 1.25 7.54
N VAL A 360 11.37 0.76 7.69
CA VAL A 360 10.97 -0.58 7.22
C VAL A 360 11.16 -0.74 5.71
N VAL A 361 11.00 0.33 4.94
CA VAL A 361 11.15 0.30 3.48
C VAL A 361 12.60 -0.04 3.11
N THR A 362 13.55 0.62 3.74
CA THR A 362 14.99 0.38 3.56
C THR A 362 15.36 -1.04 3.96
N ARG A 363 14.85 -1.52 5.10
CA ARG A 363 15.10 -2.89 5.57
C ARG A 363 14.59 -3.93 4.58
N ILE A 364 13.33 -3.85 4.16
CA ILE A 364 12.72 -4.82 3.24
C ILE A 364 13.47 -4.87 1.91
N LYS A 365 13.84 -3.71 1.34
CA LYS A 365 14.61 -3.67 0.09
C LYS A 365 15.98 -4.33 0.24
N LYS A 366 16.69 -4.05 1.34
CA LYS A 366 17.99 -4.66 1.61
C LYS A 366 17.87 -6.18 1.76
N GLU A 367 17.00 -6.63 2.65
CA GLU A 367 16.74 -8.06 2.90
C GLU A 367 16.34 -8.79 1.60
N LEU A 368 15.46 -8.20 0.78
CA LEU A 368 15.07 -8.77 -0.51
C LEU A 368 16.26 -8.87 -1.49
N SER A 369 17.08 -7.81 -1.58
CA SER A 369 18.27 -7.81 -2.46
C SER A 369 19.27 -8.89 -2.07
N ASP A 370 19.46 -9.12 -0.76
CA ASP A 370 20.35 -10.15 -0.23
C ASP A 370 19.79 -11.55 -0.51
N LEU A 371 18.51 -11.79 -0.21
CA LEU A 371 17.83 -13.07 -0.48
C LEU A 371 17.86 -13.47 -1.95
N LEU A 372 17.73 -12.50 -2.87
CA LEU A 372 17.87 -12.76 -4.31
C LEU A 372 19.26 -13.31 -4.65
N LYS A 373 20.32 -12.70 -4.12
CA LYS A 373 21.72 -13.13 -4.36
C LYS A 373 21.99 -14.50 -3.74
N GLU A 374 21.56 -14.70 -2.49
CA GLU A 374 21.71 -15.96 -1.76
C GLU A 374 21.04 -17.14 -2.48
N ASN A 375 19.92 -16.88 -3.15
CA ASN A 375 19.19 -17.89 -3.93
C ASN A 375 19.57 -17.93 -5.42
N GLY A 376 20.67 -17.29 -5.81
CA GLY A 376 21.24 -17.37 -7.17
C GLY A 376 20.49 -16.55 -8.24
N PHE A 377 19.60 -15.64 -7.84
CA PHE A 377 18.92 -14.73 -8.77
C PHE A 377 19.72 -13.44 -8.98
N GLN A 378 19.97 -13.09 -10.24
CA GLN A 378 20.65 -11.86 -10.61
C GLN A 378 19.74 -10.63 -10.55
N SER A 379 18.42 -10.84 -10.63
CA SER A 379 17.41 -9.79 -10.53
C SER A 379 16.10 -10.32 -9.96
N VAL A 380 15.30 -9.42 -9.40
CA VAL A 380 13.94 -9.72 -8.93
C VAL A 380 13.08 -10.35 -10.04
N GLN A 381 13.26 -9.92 -11.29
CA GLN A 381 12.54 -10.46 -12.45
C GLN A 381 12.75 -11.96 -12.61
N GLN A 382 13.95 -12.48 -12.32
CA GLN A 382 14.23 -13.91 -12.41
C GLN A 382 13.55 -14.71 -11.30
N ALA A 383 13.29 -14.10 -10.14
CA ALA A 383 12.65 -14.77 -9.02
C ALA A 383 11.13 -14.90 -9.18
N VAL A 384 10.49 -14.05 -10.00
CA VAL A 384 9.03 -14.04 -10.23
C VAL A 384 8.54 -15.43 -10.61
N GLY A 385 7.61 -15.99 -9.83
CA GLY A 385 6.98 -17.29 -10.11
C GLY A 385 7.91 -18.50 -10.01
N SER A 386 9.11 -18.35 -9.44
CA SER A 386 10.10 -19.42 -9.32
C SER A 386 9.63 -20.65 -8.55
N SER A 387 8.67 -20.51 -7.63
CA SER A 387 8.09 -21.65 -6.92
C SER A 387 7.28 -22.59 -7.82
N HIS A 388 6.79 -22.09 -8.97
CA HIS A 388 6.00 -22.88 -9.93
C HIS A 388 6.86 -23.58 -10.98
N ARG A 389 8.15 -23.21 -11.10
CA ARG A 389 9.08 -23.85 -12.04
C ARG A 389 9.82 -25.04 -11.43
N ARG A 390 9.91 -25.08 -10.10
CA ARG A 390 10.66 -26.11 -9.35
C ARG A 390 9.92 -27.44 -9.25
N THR A 391 8.66 -27.52 -9.68
CA THR A 391 7.86 -28.76 -9.62
C THR A 391 7.97 -29.64 -10.87
N ASP A 392 8.69 -29.19 -11.90
CA ASP A 392 8.84 -29.90 -13.18
C ASP A 392 10.23 -30.54 -13.33
N ALA A 393 10.98 -30.72 -12.24
CA ALA A 393 12.32 -31.33 -12.20
C ALA A 393 12.34 -32.64 -11.42
#